data_AF-A0AAW2WIT1-F1
#
_entry.id   AF-A0AAW2WIT1-F1
#
_cell.length_a   1.000
_cell.length_b   1.000
_cell.length_c   1.000
_cell.angle_alpha   90.00
_cell.angle_beta   90.00
_cell.angle_gamma   90.00
#
_symmetry.space_group_name_H-M   'P 1'
#
loop_
_entity.id
_entity.type
_entity.pdbx_description
1 polymer ?
#
loop_
_entity_poly.entity_id
_entity_poly.type
_entity_poly.pdbx_seq_one_letter_code
_entity_poly.pdbx_strand_id
1 'polypeptide(L)'
;MAILRLNCTFLVHPTPITDDCTDSRWRWFKGCLGALDGTYIDVRISEQDKARYRTRKGHIAVNVLGVCNWNMQFIYVLTGWEDSAADSRVLRDAINRLTGLRVPTGNYYLCDNGYTNGEGFHTPYQGG
;
A
#
# COMPACT_ATOMS: atom_id res chain seq x y z
N MET A 1 -18.45 17.88 5.37
CA MET A 1 -17.19 17.56 6.08
C MET A 1 -16.53 16.40 5.36
N ALA A 2 -15.40 16.64 4.70
CA ALA A 2 -14.53 15.59 4.18
C ALA A 2 -13.21 15.74 4.93
N ILE A 3 -12.78 14.68 5.62
CA ILE A 3 -11.47 14.66 6.26
C ILE A 3 -10.46 14.46 5.13
N LEU A 4 -9.96 15.58 4.60
CA LEU A 4 -8.90 15.66 3.58
C LEU A 4 -7.50 15.45 4.17
N ARG A 5 -7.42 14.83 5.34
CA ARG A 5 -6.17 14.62 6.06
C ARG A 5 -6.27 13.38 6.93
N LEU A 6 -5.72 12.27 6.44
CA LEU A 6 -5.30 11.19 7.31
C LEU A 6 -4.26 11.80 8.27
N ASN A 7 -4.64 11.96 9.53
CA ASN A 7 -3.71 12.29 10.58
C ASN A 7 -2.73 11.12 10.69
N CYS A 8 -1.44 11.38 10.44
CA CYS A 8 -0.35 10.39 10.45
C CYS A 8 -0.07 9.78 11.84
N THR A 9 -1.00 9.88 12.79
CA THR A 9 -0.81 9.58 14.21
C THR A 9 -0.77 8.08 14.53
N PHE A 10 -0.94 7.21 13.53
CA PHE A 10 -1.03 5.76 13.73
C PHE A 10 -0.05 4.94 12.86
N LEU A 11 0.96 5.57 12.25
CA LEU A 11 1.97 4.85 11.50
C LEU A 11 3.04 4.28 12.42
N VAL A 12 3.31 2.98 12.31
CA VAL A 12 4.37 2.30 13.05
C VAL A 12 5.62 2.16 12.20
N HIS A 13 6.79 2.09 12.84
CA HIS A 13 8.03 1.76 12.13
C HIS A 13 8.00 0.29 11.69
N PRO A 14 8.40 0.00 10.43
CA PRO A 14 8.47 -1.37 9.96
C PRO A 14 9.60 -2.10 10.67
N THR A 15 9.28 -3.22 11.29
CA THR A 15 10.25 -4.19 11.79
C THR A 15 10.23 -5.39 10.86
N PRO A 16 11.38 -5.98 10.48
CA PRO A 16 11.38 -7.19 9.66
C PRO A 16 11.10 -8.43 10.51
N ILE A 17 10.50 -9.46 9.89
CA ILE A 17 10.43 -10.79 10.49
C ILE A 17 11.85 -11.34 10.60
N THR A 18 12.26 -11.70 11.80
CA THR A 18 13.62 -12.15 12.11
C THR A 18 13.84 -13.63 11.79
N ASP A 19 15.10 -14.04 11.68
CA ASP A 19 15.48 -15.43 11.37
C ASP A 19 15.09 -16.44 12.45
N ASP A 20 14.98 -15.99 13.69
CA ASP A 20 14.61 -16.76 14.87
C ASP A 20 13.10 -16.75 15.15
N CYS A 21 12.29 -16.16 14.26
CA CYS A 21 10.83 -16.15 14.41
C CYS A 21 10.28 -17.58 14.50
N THR A 22 9.61 -17.89 15.60
CA THR A 22 9.03 -19.22 15.89
C THR A 22 7.54 -19.32 15.58
N ASP A 23 6.85 -18.21 15.29
CA ASP A 23 5.44 -18.21 14.89
C ASP A 23 5.26 -18.98 13.58
N SER A 24 4.44 -20.02 13.60
CA SER A 24 4.24 -20.94 12.48
C SER A 24 3.70 -20.26 11.22
N ARG A 25 3.03 -19.11 11.35
CA ARG A 25 2.50 -18.32 10.24
C ARG A 25 3.59 -17.48 9.59
N TRP A 26 4.48 -16.91 10.39
CA TRP A 26 5.40 -15.85 9.96
C TRP A 26 6.83 -16.30 9.71
N ARG A 27 7.27 -17.41 10.32
CA ARG A 27 8.66 -17.93 10.22
C ARG A 27 9.20 -18.15 8.80
N TRP A 28 8.31 -18.27 7.81
CA TRP A 28 8.65 -18.48 6.41
C TRP A 28 8.93 -17.18 5.65
N PHE A 29 8.56 -16.03 6.22
CA PHE A 29 8.63 -14.70 5.60
C PHE A 29 9.78 -13.87 6.17
N LYS A 30 10.94 -14.49 6.42
CA LYS A 30 12.14 -13.84 6.93
C LYS A 30 12.49 -12.61 6.10
N GLY A 31 12.80 -11.50 6.76
CA GLY A 31 13.09 -10.22 6.12
C GLY A 31 11.87 -9.44 5.62
N CYS A 32 10.65 -9.98 5.69
CA CYS A 32 9.42 -9.28 5.32
C CYS A 32 9.11 -8.17 6.32
N LEU A 33 8.80 -6.98 5.82
CA LEU A 33 8.44 -5.80 6.61
C LEU A 33 6.92 -5.66 6.78
N GLY A 34 6.14 -6.29 5.91
CA GLY A 34 4.70 -6.14 5.84
C GLY A 34 4.12 -6.48 4.47
N ALA A 35 2.84 -6.21 4.31
CA ALA A 35 2.12 -6.37 3.06
C ALA A 35 1.54 -5.03 2.61
N LEU A 36 1.49 -4.82 1.29
CA LEU A 36 0.86 -3.67 0.66
C LEU A 36 -0.28 -4.11 -0.26
N ASP A 37 -1.31 -3.26 -0.30
CA ASP A 37 -2.44 -3.42 -1.20
C ASP A 37 -3.05 -2.06 -1.57
N GLY A 38 -3.67 -1.99 -2.75
CA GLY A 38 -4.44 -0.84 -3.20
C GLY A 38 -5.92 -1.02 -2.83
N THR A 39 -6.55 0.01 -2.28
CA THR A 39 -7.98 -0.02 -1.94
C THR A 39 -8.66 1.26 -2.38
N TYR A 40 -9.94 1.17 -2.72
CA TYR A 40 -10.77 2.31 -3.09
C TYR A 40 -11.62 2.72 -1.89
N ILE A 41 -11.51 3.98 -1.49
CA ILE A 41 -12.35 4.57 -0.44
C ILE A 41 -13.33 5.53 -1.09
N ASP A 42 -14.63 5.29 -0.87
CA ASP A 42 -15.68 6.18 -1.34
C ASP A 42 -15.54 7.58 -0.72
N VAL A 43 -15.64 8.61 -1.55
CA VAL A 43 -15.53 10.00 -1.11
C VAL A 43 -16.70 10.85 -1.57
N ARG A 44 -17.01 11.87 -0.77
CA ARG A 44 -17.98 12.91 -1.13
C ARG A 44 -17.21 14.18 -1.49
N ILE A 45 -17.30 14.57 -2.77
CA ILE A 45 -16.62 15.73 -3.34
C ILE A 45 -17.60 16.59 -4.14
N SER A 46 -17.15 17.79 -4.53
CA SER A 46 -17.96 18.72 -5.32
C SER A 46 -18.30 18.14 -6.70
N GLU A 47 -19.44 18.54 -7.28
CA GLU A 47 -19.84 18.09 -8.65
C GLU A 47 -18.75 18.37 -9.70
N GLN A 48 -18.01 19.46 -9.52
CA GLN A 48 -16.95 19.91 -10.44
C GLN A 48 -15.75 18.94 -10.43
N ASP A 49 -15.50 18.30 -9.28
CA ASP A 49 -14.38 17.37 -9.10
C ASP A 49 -14.78 15.91 -9.36
N LYS A 50 -16.07 15.57 -9.35
CA LYS A 50 -16.56 14.18 -9.52
C LYS A 50 -15.98 13.45 -10.72
N ALA A 51 -15.79 14.15 -11.84
CA ALA A 51 -15.25 13.55 -13.04
C ALA A 51 -13.84 12.96 -12.84
N ARG A 52 -13.04 13.54 -11.93
CA ARG A 52 -11.64 13.13 -11.68
C ARG A 52 -11.52 11.92 -10.76
N TYR A 53 -12.51 11.69 -9.91
CA TYR A 53 -12.50 10.63 -8.90
C TYR A 53 -13.50 9.51 -9.23
N ARG A 54 -13.90 9.41 -10.51
CA ARG A 54 -14.89 8.43 -10.94
C ARG A 54 -14.23 7.13 -11.38
N THR A 55 -14.58 6.04 -10.71
CA THR A 55 -14.05 4.71 -10.99
C THR A 55 -14.54 4.17 -12.31
N ARG A 56 -13.84 3.15 -12.83
CA ARG A 56 -14.33 2.34 -13.97
C ARG A 56 -15.72 1.76 -13.72
N LYS A 57 -16.09 1.54 -12.45
CA LYS A 57 -17.41 1.05 -12.02
C LYS A 57 -18.43 2.17 -11.75
N GLY A 58 -18.04 3.44 -11.95
CA GLY A 58 -18.93 4.60 -11.84
C GLY A 58 -19.08 5.20 -10.44
N HIS A 59 -18.43 4.62 -9.43
CA HIS A 59 -18.38 5.15 -8.05
C HIS A 59 -17.42 6.33 -7.94
N ILE A 60 -17.64 7.22 -6.96
CA ILE A 60 -16.73 8.33 -6.66
C ILE A 60 -15.82 7.90 -5.50
N ALA A 61 -14.58 7.56 -5.80
CA ALA A 61 -13.62 7.01 -4.83
C ALA A 61 -12.21 7.57 -5.05
N VAL A 62 -11.39 7.48 -4.01
CA VAL A 62 -9.93 7.69 -4.09
C VAL A 62 -9.21 6.36 -4.00
N ASN A 63 -8.19 6.16 -4.84
CA ASN A 63 -7.26 5.05 -4.64
C ASN A 63 -6.33 5.38 -3.46
N VAL A 64 -6.20 4.42 -2.55
CA VAL A 64 -5.36 4.45 -1.37
C VAL A 64 -4.44 3.24 -1.40
N LEU A 65 -3.13 3.50 -1.36
CA LEU A 65 -2.14 2.47 -1.08
C LEU A 65 -1.96 2.36 0.42
N GLY A 66 -2.26 1.20 0.99
CA GLY A 66 -2.00 0.88 2.39
C GLY A 66 -0.87 -0.13 2.51
N VAL A 67 0.00 0.05 3.51
CA VAL A 67 1.04 -0.91 3.88
C VAL A 67 0.90 -1.21 5.37
N CYS A 68 0.85 -2.49 5.73
CA CYS A 68 0.67 -2.94 7.10
C CYS A 68 1.72 -3.97 7.51
N ASN A 69 2.12 -3.97 8.79
CA ASN A 69 2.92 -5.04 9.35
C ASN A 69 2.08 -6.31 9.60
N TRP A 70 2.71 -7.39 10.05
CA TRP A 70 2.02 -8.66 10.37
C TRP A 70 1.02 -8.57 11.54
N ASN A 71 1.03 -7.48 12.31
CA ASN A 71 0.06 -7.17 13.35
C ASN A 71 -1.10 -6.28 12.84
N MET A 72 -1.23 -6.09 11.53
CA MET A 72 -2.24 -5.24 10.87
C MET A 72 -2.16 -3.76 11.27
N GLN A 73 -0.98 -3.29 11.68
CA GLN A 73 -0.74 -1.87 11.97
C GLN A 73 -0.18 -1.19 10.72
N PHE A 74 -0.71 -0.02 10.39
CA PHE A 74 -0.26 0.74 9.23
C PHE A 74 1.20 1.18 9.40
N ILE A 75 2.02 0.89 8.40
CA ILE A 75 3.39 1.38 8.24
C ILE A 75 3.38 2.63 7.35
N TYR A 76 2.57 2.59 6.30
CA TYR A 76 2.51 3.63 5.29
C TYR A 76 1.11 3.69 4.69
N VAL A 77 0.64 4.91 4.43
CA VAL A 77 -0.62 5.15 3.72
C VAL A 77 -0.41 6.30 2.75
N LEU A 78 -0.70 6.07 1.47
CA LEU A 78 -0.71 7.11 0.45
C LEU A 78 -2.10 7.23 -0.14
N THR A 79 -2.63 8.45 -0.13
CA THR A 79 -3.94 8.79 -0.70
C THR A 79 -3.80 9.88 -1.75
N GLY A 80 -4.82 10.05 -2.60
CA GLY A 80 -4.92 11.21 -3.48
C GLY A 80 -4.65 10.95 -4.95
N TRP A 81 -4.73 9.69 -5.40
CA TRP A 81 -4.68 9.39 -6.82
C TRP A 81 -6.08 9.49 -7.44
N GLU A 82 -6.20 10.35 -8.46
CA GLU A 82 -7.36 10.46 -9.35
C GLU A 82 -7.52 9.19 -10.19
N ASP A 83 -8.76 8.90 -10.54
CA ASP A 83 -9.23 7.56 -10.87
C ASP A 83 -8.85 7.13 -12.30
N SER A 84 -7.73 6.40 -12.41
CA SER A 84 -7.22 5.63 -13.57
C SER A 84 -5.75 5.23 -13.39
N ALA A 85 -5.07 5.73 -12.36
CA ALA A 85 -3.71 5.33 -12.07
C ALA A 85 -3.68 3.84 -11.71
N ALA A 86 -2.99 3.06 -12.55
CA ALA A 86 -2.68 1.68 -12.24
C ALA A 86 -1.92 1.60 -10.90
N ASP A 87 -2.15 0.54 -10.14
CA ASP A 87 -1.54 0.35 -8.81
C ASP A 87 0.00 0.46 -8.85
N SER A 88 0.62 0.03 -9.95
CA SER A 88 2.04 0.22 -10.23
C SER A 88 2.50 1.69 -10.25
N ARG A 89 1.67 2.63 -10.73
CA ARG A 89 1.97 4.07 -10.71
C ARG A 89 1.87 4.63 -9.30
N VAL A 90 0.88 4.19 -8.53
CA VAL A 90 0.70 4.59 -7.13
C VAL A 90 1.89 4.12 -6.29
N LEU A 91 2.31 2.87 -6.47
CA LEU A 91 3.51 2.33 -5.81
C LEU A 91 4.77 3.07 -6.22
N ARG A 92 4.95 3.37 -7.51
CA ARG A 92 6.10 4.13 -8.00
C ARG A 92 6.18 5.53 -7.39
N ASP A 93 5.03 6.20 -7.23
CA ASP A 93 4.99 7.49 -6.52
C ASP A 93 5.34 7.32 -5.04
N ALA A 94 4.74 6.31 -4.38
CA ALA A 94 5.04 6.02 -2.97
C ALA A 94 6.54 5.85 -2.71
N ILE A 95 7.27 5.18 -3.60
CA ILE A 95 8.73 4.97 -3.48
C ILE A 95 9.54 6.26 -3.73
N ASN A 96 9.11 7.09 -4.70
CA ASN A 96 9.88 8.26 -5.13
C ASN A 96 9.68 9.50 -4.27
N ARG A 97 8.69 9.52 -3.36
CA ARG A 97 8.47 10.64 -2.44
C ARG A 97 9.63 10.77 -1.45
N LEU A 98 9.90 12.01 -1.01
CA LEU A 98 10.94 12.29 -0.01
C LEU A 98 10.71 11.48 1.28
N THR A 99 9.47 11.51 1.78
CA THR A 99 8.96 10.69 2.89
C THR A 99 8.28 9.41 2.38
N GLY A 100 8.78 8.87 1.27
CA GLY A 100 8.20 7.72 0.58
C GLY A 100 8.40 6.39 1.31
N LEU A 101 7.77 5.35 0.78
CA LEU A 101 7.95 3.97 1.22
C LEU A 101 9.41 3.55 0.96
N ARG A 102 10.14 3.20 2.01
CA ARG A 102 11.54 2.77 1.94
C ARG A 102 11.64 1.28 2.21
N VAL A 103 12.50 0.62 1.46
CA VAL A 103 12.85 -0.79 1.69
C VAL A 103 14.33 -0.84 2.09
N PRO A 104 14.65 -1.15 3.36
CA PRO A 104 16.03 -1.41 3.76
C PRO A 104 16.64 -2.60 3.00
N THR A 105 17.95 -2.58 2.79
CA THR A 105 18.68 -3.64 2.09
C THR A 105 18.47 -4.99 2.78
N GLY A 106 18.14 -6.03 2.00
CA GLY A 106 17.87 -7.37 2.51
C GLY A 106 16.44 -7.57 3.04
N ASN A 107 15.57 -6.57 2.92
CA ASN A 107 14.17 -6.66 3.30
C ASN A 107 13.23 -6.49 2.10
N TYR A 108 11.95 -6.81 2.30
CA TYR A 108 10.93 -6.68 1.27
C TYR A 108 9.52 -6.47 1.84
N TYR A 109 8.62 -6.02 0.98
CA TYR A 109 7.17 -6.03 1.20
C TYR A 109 6.49 -7.06 0.30
N LEU A 110 5.48 -7.74 0.83
CA LEU A 110 4.56 -8.55 0.03
C LEU A 110 3.54 -7.65 -0.65
N CYS A 111 3.21 -7.93 -1.91
CA CYS A 111 2.29 -7.12 -2.72
C CYS A 111 1.17 -7.98 -3.28
N ASP A 112 0.00 -7.40 -3.51
CA ASP A 112 -1.05 -8.08 -4.28
C ASP A 112 -0.60 -8.38 -5.74
N ASN A 113 -1.26 -9.34 -6.39
CA ASN A 113 -1.01 -9.73 -7.78
C ASN A 113 -1.19 -8.61 -8.81
N GLY A 114 -1.87 -7.52 -8.45
CA GLY A 114 -1.96 -6.31 -9.29
C GLY A 114 -0.63 -5.56 -9.46
N TYR A 115 0.39 -5.85 -8.64
CA TYR A 115 1.69 -5.20 -8.69
C TYR A 115 2.71 -6.00 -9.51
N THR A 116 3.82 -5.36 -9.89
CA THR A 116 4.93 -6.02 -10.59
C THR A 116 6.01 -6.39 -9.57
N ASN A 117 6.58 -7.59 -9.68
CA ASN A 117 7.76 -7.97 -8.91
C ASN A 117 8.91 -6.99 -9.14
N GLY A 118 9.59 -6.59 -8.07
CA GLY A 118 10.71 -5.67 -8.12
C GLY A 118 11.63 -5.83 -6.92
N GLU A 119 12.76 -5.14 -6.95
CA GLU A 119 13.67 -5.11 -5.81
C GLU A 119 12.92 -4.59 -4.57
N GLY A 120 12.88 -5.40 -3.50
CA GLY A 120 12.16 -5.08 -2.28
C GLY A 120 10.63 -5.28 -2.31
N PHE A 121 10.06 -5.77 -3.42
CA PHE A 121 8.62 -5.97 -3.59
C PHE A 121 8.32 -7.33 -4.22
N HIS A 122 7.60 -8.19 -3.51
CA HIS A 122 7.34 -9.58 -3.92
C HIS A 122 5.83 -9.85 -4.03
N THR A 123 5.39 -10.28 -5.19
CA THR A 123 4.02 -10.73 -5.45
C THR A 123 3.93 -12.25 -5.29
N PRO A 124 2.75 -12.80 -4.93
CA PRO A 124 2.52 -14.23 -4.93
C PRO A 124 2.90 -14.89 -6.26
N TYR A 125 3.37 -16.14 -6.19
CA TYR A 125 3.56 -16.96 -7.36
C TYR A 125 2.21 -17.24 -8.02
N GLN A 126 2.07 -16.87 -9.29
CA GLN A 126 0.92 -17.22 -10.12
C GLN A 126 1.17 -18.61 -10.72
N GLY A 127 0.74 -19.65 -10.02
CA GLY A 127 0.76 -21.00 -10.57
C GLY A 127 -0.15 -21.09 -11.80
N GLY A 128 0.41 -21.59 -12.91
CA GLY A 128 -0.35 -22.00 -14.10
C GLY A 128 -0.69 -23.49 -14.07
#